data_AF-A0A5P1F3Y7-F1
#
_entry.id   AF-A0A5P1F3Y7-F1
#
_cell.length_a   1.000
_cell.length_b   1.000
_cell.length_c   1.000
_cell.angle_alpha   90.00
_cell.angle_beta   90.00
_cell.angle_gamma   90.00
#
_symmetry.space_group_name_H-M   'P 1'
#
loop_
_entity.id
_entity.type
_entity.pdbx_description
1 polymer ?
#
loop_
_entity_poly.entity_id
_entity_poly.type
_entity_poly.pdbx_seq_one_letter_code
_entity_poly.pdbx_strand_id
1 'polypeptide(L)'
;MKLLNIIHPAAKILVDIAKSQDSEVGDGTTTVVLLAGEFLKEANPFIEDGVHPQNIIRSYRAAGNLAISKVKELSVSKEGKSLEEKKSLLAKCAATTLSSKLIGGEKEFFAEMVVDAVLAIVNDDRLNLLGIKKVLGGTMRDSFLVNGVAFKKTFSYAGFEQQPKKFLNPKILLLNIELELKSEKENAEIR
;
A
#
# COMPACT_ATOMS: atom_id res chain seq x y z
N MET A 1 -6.50 -12.22 4.47
CA MET A 1 -6.72 -13.06 5.68
C MET A 1 -7.24 -12.30 6.92
N LYS A 2 -7.25 -10.96 6.95
CA LYS A 2 -7.74 -10.17 8.11
C LYS A 2 -9.26 -10.32 8.38
N LEU A 3 -10.04 -10.79 7.41
CA LEU A 3 -11.50 -10.94 7.47
C LEU A 3 -11.99 -12.36 7.80
N LEU A 4 -11.08 -13.34 7.91
CA LEU A 4 -11.43 -14.73 8.18
C LEU A 4 -11.21 -15.04 9.67
N ASN A 5 -12.16 -15.74 10.29
CA ASN A 5 -11.98 -16.27 11.63
C ASN A 5 -11.24 -17.61 11.55
N ILE A 6 -9.96 -17.61 11.94
CA ILE A 6 -9.08 -18.79 11.85
C ILE A 6 -8.92 -19.41 13.24
N ILE A 7 -9.44 -20.63 13.39
CA ILE A 7 -9.43 -21.37 14.66
C ILE A 7 -8.16 -22.24 14.77
N HIS A 8 -7.68 -22.81 13.64
CA HIS A 8 -6.57 -23.76 13.65
C HIS A 8 -5.22 -23.05 13.91
N PRO A 9 -4.42 -23.48 14.92
CA PRO A 9 -3.15 -22.83 15.27
C PRO A 9 -2.15 -22.74 14.11
N ALA A 10 -2.00 -23.81 13.32
CA ALA A 10 -1.08 -23.79 12.17
C ALA A 10 -1.53 -22.79 11.08
N ALA A 11 -2.84 -22.63 10.89
CA ALA A 11 -3.36 -21.65 9.95
C ALA A 11 -3.14 -20.22 10.45
N LYS A 12 -3.16 -20.00 11.78
CA LYS A 12 -2.80 -18.70 12.38
C LYS A 12 -1.35 -18.31 12.07
N ILE A 13 -0.42 -19.26 12.10
CA ILE A 13 0.99 -19.02 11.72
C ILE A 13 1.09 -18.58 10.24
N LEU A 14 0.38 -19.25 9.33
CA LEU A 14 0.35 -18.86 7.91
C LEU A 14 -0.20 -17.45 7.71
N VAL A 15 -1.21 -17.07 8.50
CA VAL A 15 -1.81 -15.73 8.48
C VAL A 15 -0.83 -14.68 8.97
N ASP A 16 -0.07 -15.00 10.01
CA ASP A 16 0.91 -14.08 10.56
C ASP A 16 2.09 -13.90 9.60
N ILE A 17 2.53 -14.96 8.90
CA ILE A 17 3.51 -14.86 7.80
C ILE A 17 2.99 -13.95 6.69
N ALA A 18 1.74 -14.13 6.25
CA ALA A 18 1.14 -13.30 5.22
C ALA A 18 1.02 -11.82 5.65
N LYS A 19 0.71 -11.57 6.93
CA LYS A 19 0.66 -10.20 7.49
C LYS A 19 2.04 -9.55 7.56
N SER A 20 3.08 -10.29 7.94
CA SER A 20 4.46 -9.78 7.95
C SER A 20 4.92 -9.40 6.55
N GLN A 21 4.59 -10.21 5.54
CA GLN A 21 4.87 -9.88 4.14
C GLN A 21 4.09 -8.65 3.66
N ASP A 22 2.83 -8.50 4.08
CA ASP A 22 1.96 -7.36 3.79
C ASP A 22 2.52 -6.05 4.39
N SER A 23 3.11 -6.10 5.59
CA SER A 23 3.68 -4.92 6.25
C SER A 23 5.06 -4.51 5.73
N GLU A 24 5.91 -5.47 5.38
CA GLU A 24 7.27 -5.19 4.91
C GLU A 24 7.32 -4.75 3.44
N VAL A 25 6.59 -5.48 2.56
CA VAL A 25 6.68 -5.28 1.11
C VAL A 25 5.31 -5.00 0.49
N GLY A 26 4.23 -5.56 1.05
CA GLY A 26 2.87 -5.39 0.51
C GLY A 26 2.56 -6.20 -0.76
N ASP A 27 3.52 -6.96 -1.28
CA ASP A 27 3.36 -7.84 -2.44
C ASP A 27 3.80 -9.28 -2.12
N GLY A 28 3.26 -10.25 -2.88
CA GLY A 28 3.60 -11.66 -2.75
C GLY A 28 3.04 -12.36 -1.51
N THR A 29 2.08 -11.74 -0.79
CA THR A 29 1.47 -12.30 0.42
C THR A 29 0.86 -13.69 0.19
N THR A 30 0.20 -13.89 -0.95
CA THR A 30 -0.34 -15.19 -1.37
C THR A 30 0.77 -16.18 -1.73
N THR A 31 1.81 -15.72 -2.42
CA THR A 31 2.92 -16.57 -2.87
C THR A 31 3.66 -17.18 -1.70
N VAL A 32 3.93 -16.40 -0.65
CA VAL A 32 4.63 -16.90 0.54
C VAL A 32 3.81 -17.99 1.25
N VAL A 33 2.50 -17.82 1.35
CA VAL A 33 1.61 -18.82 1.96
C VAL A 33 1.57 -20.10 1.13
N LEU A 34 1.48 -19.98 -0.19
CA LEU A 34 1.47 -21.14 -1.10
C LEU A 34 2.79 -21.91 -1.02
N LEU A 35 3.93 -21.21 -1.04
CA LEU A 35 5.24 -21.85 -0.90
C LEU A 35 5.40 -22.56 0.44
N ALA A 36 4.95 -21.95 1.54
CA ALA A 36 4.97 -22.59 2.85
C ALA A 36 4.11 -23.86 2.88
N GLY A 37 2.93 -23.82 2.25
CA GLY A 37 2.06 -25.00 2.11
C GLY A 37 2.71 -26.11 1.29
N GLU A 38 3.32 -25.78 0.15
CA GLU A 38 3.97 -26.76 -0.71
C GLU A 38 5.21 -27.39 -0.04
N PHE A 39 6.02 -26.60 0.69
CA PHE A 39 7.14 -27.17 1.45
C PHE A 39 6.70 -28.18 2.52
N LEU A 40 5.57 -27.93 3.19
CA LEU A 40 5.04 -28.90 4.17
C LEU A 40 4.52 -30.17 3.49
N LYS A 41 3.87 -30.02 2.33
CA LYS A 41 3.37 -31.14 1.53
C LYS A 41 4.51 -32.03 1.03
N GLU A 42 5.58 -31.43 0.51
CA GLU A 42 6.79 -32.14 0.07
C GLU A 42 7.60 -32.73 1.24
N ALA A 43 7.49 -32.17 2.45
CA ALA A 43 8.12 -32.72 3.64
C ALA A 43 7.41 -33.97 4.18
N ASN A 44 6.10 -34.12 3.91
CA ASN A 44 5.27 -35.15 4.51
C ASN A 44 5.76 -36.59 4.25
N PRO A 45 6.15 -36.99 3.02
CA PRO A 45 6.66 -38.33 2.74
C PRO A 45 7.92 -38.68 3.56
N PHE A 46 8.83 -37.71 3.74
CA PHE A 46 10.06 -37.94 4.51
C PHE A 46 9.78 -38.14 6.01
N ILE A 47 8.74 -37.49 6.53
CA ILE A 47 8.30 -37.69 7.92
C ILE A 47 7.68 -39.07 8.08
N GLU A 48 6.87 -39.51 7.12
CA GLU A 48 6.29 -40.86 7.08
C GLU A 48 7.36 -41.95 6.99
N ASP A 49 8.45 -41.71 6.25
CA ASP A 49 9.64 -42.58 6.19
C ASP A 49 10.51 -42.56 7.47
N GLY A 50 10.12 -41.79 8.49
CA GLY A 50 10.78 -41.76 9.80
C GLY A 50 11.95 -40.77 9.92
N VAL A 51 12.12 -39.84 8.97
CA VAL A 51 13.14 -38.80 9.07
C VAL A 51 12.77 -37.81 10.18
N HIS A 52 13.70 -37.58 11.12
CA HIS A 52 13.46 -36.65 12.23
C HIS A 52 13.22 -35.21 11.71
N PRO A 53 12.12 -34.52 12.08
CA PRO A 53 11.77 -33.19 11.55
C PRO A 53 12.86 -32.13 11.67
N GLN A 54 13.69 -32.20 12.72
CA GLN A 54 14.84 -31.30 12.91
C GLN A 54 15.84 -31.33 11.75
N ASN A 55 16.02 -32.50 11.12
CA ASN A 55 16.91 -32.64 9.97
C ASN A 55 16.34 -31.93 8.74
N ILE A 56 15.02 -32.04 8.52
CA ILE A 56 14.31 -31.36 7.43
C ILE A 56 14.41 -29.84 7.60
N ILE A 57 14.17 -29.33 8.82
CA ILE A 57 14.28 -27.90 9.14
C ILE A 57 15.70 -27.38 8.87
N ARG A 58 16.74 -28.13 9.27
CA ARG A 58 18.14 -27.77 9.01
C ARG A 58 18.44 -27.69 7.52
N SER A 59 17.98 -28.67 6.75
CA SER A 59 18.16 -28.72 5.29
C SER A 59 17.44 -27.57 4.59
N TYR A 60 16.19 -27.26 4.96
CA TYR A 60 15.46 -26.12 4.40
C TYR A 60 16.12 -24.77 4.72
N ARG A 61 16.67 -24.59 5.92
CA ARG A 61 17.45 -23.37 6.24
C ARG A 61 18.71 -23.26 5.38
N ALA A 62 19.44 -24.36 5.20
CA ALA A 62 20.64 -24.38 4.36
C ALA A 62 20.31 -24.08 2.90
N ALA A 63 19.26 -24.70 2.36
CA ALA A 63 18.77 -24.46 1.00
C ALA A 63 18.28 -23.01 0.82
N GLY A 64 17.56 -22.47 1.80
CA GLY A 64 17.10 -21.07 1.79
C GLY A 64 18.25 -20.08 1.73
N ASN A 65 19.29 -20.30 2.53
CA ASN A 65 20.49 -19.45 2.50
C ASN A 65 21.19 -19.49 1.13
N LEU A 66 21.30 -20.68 0.53
CA LEU A 66 21.91 -20.83 -0.80
C LEU A 66 21.06 -20.14 -1.89
N ALA A 67 19.73 -20.28 -1.81
CA ALA A 67 18.81 -19.60 -2.72
C ALA A 67 18.93 -18.07 -2.61
N ILE A 68 18.99 -17.53 -1.39
CA ILE A 68 19.18 -16.09 -1.16
C ILE A 68 20.51 -15.60 -1.74
N SER A 69 21.61 -16.33 -1.51
CA SER A 69 22.90 -16.00 -2.11
C SER A 69 22.83 -15.99 -3.63
N LYS A 70 22.16 -16.98 -4.23
CA LYS A 70 22.02 -17.05 -5.68
C LYS A 70 21.18 -15.92 -6.26
N VAL A 71 20.10 -15.53 -5.59
CA VAL A 71 19.28 -14.39 -5.98
C VAL A 71 20.09 -13.09 -5.93
N LYS A 72 20.96 -12.91 -4.93
CA LYS A 72 21.86 -11.76 -4.84
C LYS A 72 22.90 -11.75 -5.97
N GLU A 73 23.48 -12.89 -6.32
CA GLU A 73 24.39 -12.99 -7.47
C GLU A 73 23.72 -12.64 -8.80
N LEU A 74 22.45 -13.01 -8.97
CA LEU A 74 21.67 -12.71 -10.18
C LEU A 74 21.11 -11.28 -10.17
N SER A 75 21.19 -10.57 -9.05
CA SER A 75 20.67 -9.21 -8.94
C SER A 75 21.52 -8.24 -9.76
N VAL A 76 20.88 -7.51 -10.66
CA VAL A 76 21.54 -6.50 -11.49
C VAL A 76 21.21 -5.13 -10.91
N SER A 77 22.21 -4.45 -10.34
CA SER A 77 22.03 -3.07 -9.89
C SER A 77 21.70 -2.17 -11.07
N LYS A 78 20.72 -1.28 -10.87
CA LYS A 78 20.33 -0.25 -11.85
C LYS A 78 20.72 1.16 -11.37
N GLU A 79 21.64 1.24 -10.41
CA GLU A 79 22.23 2.48 -9.95
C GLU A 79 23.06 3.11 -11.09
N GLY A 80 22.81 4.40 -11.39
CA GLY A 80 23.50 5.12 -12.48
C GLY A 80 22.64 5.43 -13.71
N LYS A 81 21.40 4.94 -13.79
CA LYS A 81 20.48 5.30 -14.89
C LYS A 81 19.97 6.74 -14.81
N SER A 82 19.73 7.35 -15.97
CA SER A 82 19.12 8.67 -16.08
C SER A 82 17.74 8.70 -15.39
N LEU A 83 17.30 9.88 -14.95
CA LEU A 83 16.00 10.06 -14.29
C LEU A 83 14.83 9.56 -15.16
N GLU A 84 14.91 9.77 -16.48
CA GLU A 84 13.90 9.31 -17.45
C GLU A 84 13.84 7.79 -17.57
N GLU A 85 15.01 7.13 -17.61
CA GLU A 85 15.10 5.68 -17.65
C GLU A 85 14.58 5.06 -16.35
N LYS A 86 14.87 5.69 -15.21
CA LYS A 86 14.32 5.30 -13.91
C LYS A 86 12.80 5.44 -13.90
N LYS A 87 12.27 6.55 -14.42
CA LYS A 87 10.81 6.77 -14.53
C LYS A 87 10.14 5.67 -15.37
N SER A 88 10.70 5.36 -16.54
CA SER A 88 10.17 4.30 -17.41
C SER A 88 10.23 2.92 -16.76
N LEU A 89 11.32 2.62 -16.05
CA LEU A 89 11.46 1.37 -15.30
C LEU A 89 10.46 1.24 -14.16
N LEU A 90 10.27 2.30 -13.38
CA LEU A 90 9.28 2.35 -12.30
C LEU A 90 7.87 2.19 -12.85
N ALA A 91 7.56 2.78 -14.00
CA ALA A 91 6.26 2.62 -14.65
C ALA A 91 6.01 1.16 -15.06
N LYS A 92 7.03 0.48 -15.61
CA LYS A 92 6.95 -0.96 -15.91
C LYS A 92 6.75 -1.79 -14.65
N CYS A 93 7.47 -1.49 -13.57
CA CYS A 93 7.30 -2.17 -12.28
C CYS A 93 5.89 -1.97 -11.71
N ALA A 94 5.37 -0.74 -11.72
CA ALA A 94 4.01 -0.44 -11.29
C ALA A 94 2.97 -1.17 -12.15
N ALA A 95 3.14 -1.19 -13.48
CA ALA A 95 2.24 -1.90 -14.38
C ALA A 95 2.15 -3.41 -14.07
N THR A 96 3.26 -4.05 -13.68
CA THR A 96 3.26 -5.46 -13.25
C THR A 96 2.35 -5.67 -12.04
N THR A 97 2.44 -4.81 -11.01
CA THR A 97 1.59 -4.92 -9.82
C THR A 97 0.11 -4.63 -10.08
N LEU A 98 -0.19 -3.80 -11.09
CA LEU A 98 -1.56 -3.45 -11.48
C LEU A 98 -2.20 -4.52 -12.39
N SER A 99 -1.39 -5.31 -13.09
CA SER A 99 -1.85 -6.30 -14.06
C SER A 99 -2.74 -7.40 -13.45
N SER A 100 -2.52 -7.75 -12.19
CA SER A 100 -3.30 -8.77 -11.45
C SER A 100 -4.60 -8.22 -10.84
N LYS A 101 -4.90 -6.93 -11.02
CA LYS A 101 -6.07 -6.25 -10.44
C LYS A 101 -7.07 -5.88 -11.53
N LEU A 102 -8.28 -5.47 -11.12
CA LEU A 102 -9.37 -5.03 -12.02
C LEU A 102 -8.93 -3.91 -12.99
N ILE A 103 -7.90 -3.16 -12.60
CA ILE A 103 -7.34 -2.02 -13.35
C ILE A 103 -6.34 -2.49 -14.42
N GLY A 104 -6.14 -3.80 -14.61
CA GLY A 104 -5.17 -4.35 -15.56
C GLY A 104 -5.33 -3.85 -17.00
N GLY A 105 -6.54 -3.46 -17.42
CA GLY A 105 -6.80 -2.87 -18.74
C GLY A 105 -6.37 -1.41 -18.90
N GLU A 106 -6.19 -0.67 -17.79
CA GLU A 106 -5.79 0.74 -17.76
C GLU A 106 -4.47 0.92 -16.98
N LYS A 107 -3.67 -0.14 -16.91
CA LYS A 107 -2.47 -0.19 -16.07
C LYS A 107 -1.43 0.85 -16.48
N GLU A 108 -1.32 1.19 -17.76
CA GLU A 108 -0.37 2.19 -18.27
C GLU A 108 -0.70 3.58 -17.70
N PHE A 109 -1.97 3.98 -17.75
CA PHE A 109 -2.46 5.26 -17.24
C PHE A 109 -2.20 5.42 -15.73
N PHE A 110 -2.55 4.41 -14.94
CA PHE A 110 -2.32 4.45 -13.50
C PHE A 110 -0.85 4.27 -13.12
N ALA A 111 -0.06 3.53 -13.89
CA ALA A 111 1.37 3.37 -13.64
C ALA A 111 2.10 4.71 -13.74
N GLU A 112 1.83 5.51 -14.77
CA GLU A 112 2.41 6.85 -14.91
C GLU A 112 2.05 7.74 -13.72
N MET A 113 0.77 7.74 -13.34
CA MET A 113 0.26 8.52 -12.20
C MET A 113 0.93 8.13 -10.88
N VAL A 114 1.12 6.84 -10.63
CA VAL A 114 1.78 6.33 -9.42
C VAL A 114 3.25 6.74 -9.40
N VAL A 115 3.95 6.66 -10.54
CA VAL A 115 5.35 7.08 -10.61
C VAL A 115 5.50 8.57 -10.35
N ASP A 116 4.63 9.41 -10.91
CA ASP A 116 4.65 10.85 -10.65
C ASP A 116 4.37 11.17 -9.17
N ALA A 117 3.41 10.45 -8.56
CA ALA A 117 3.09 10.60 -7.15
C ALA A 117 4.26 10.21 -6.23
N VAL A 118 4.95 9.11 -6.54
CA VAL A 118 6.13 8.66 -5.79
C VAL A 118 7.29 9.63 -5.98
N LEU A 119 7.52 10.13 -7.20
CA LEU A 119 8.56 11.13 -7.48
C LEU A 119 8.37 12.44 -6.69
N ALA A 120 7.11 12.83 -6.44
CA ALA A 120 6.80 14.00 -5.63
C ALA A 120 7.14 13.83 -4.13
N ILE A 121 7.23 12.58 -3.65
CA ILE A 121 7.39 12.24 -2.23
C ILE A 121 8.79 11.71 -1.90
N VAL A 122 9.71 11.63 -2.87
CA VAL A 122 11.06 11.00 -2.75
C VAL A 122 11.86 11.40 -1.51
N ASN A 123 11.59 12.54 -0.89
CA ASN A 123 12.29 12.99 0.32
C ASN A 123 11.65 12.51 1.64
N ASP A 124 10.54 11.77 1.60
CA ASP A 124 9.76 11.36 2.76
C ASP A 124 9.23 9.92 2.59
N ASP A 125 9.72 8.99 3.39
CA ASP A 125 9.35 7.56 3.31
C ASP A 125 7.92 7.26 3.82
N ARG A 126 7.15 8.28 4.21
CA ARG A 126 5.80 8.10 4.74
C ARG A 126 4.78 7.87 3.62
N LEU A 127 4.47 6.59 3.37
CA LEU A 127 3.35 6.15 2.52
C LEU A 127 2.00 6.80 2.89
N ASN A 128 1.83 7.25 4.13
CA ASN A 128 0.62 7.93 4.61
C ASN A 128 0.36 9.28 3.89
N LEU A 129 1.34 9.85 3.20
CA LEU A 129 1.18 11.05 2.39
C LEU A 129 0.44 10.77 1.06
N LEU A 130 0.48 9.52 0.57
CA LEU A 130 -0.23 9.09 -0.62
C LEU A 130 -1.68 8.69 -0.28
N GLY A 131 -2.58 9.67 -0.33
CA GLY A 131 -4.00 9.46 -0.13
C GLY A 131 -4.74 9.16 -1.44
N ILE A 132 -5.50 8.06 -1.48
CA ILE A 132 -6.43 7.78 -2.59
C ILE A 132 -7.83 8.25 -2.20
N LYS A 133 -8.37 9.23 -2.94
CA LYS A 133 -9.75 9.70 -2.74
C LYS A 133 -10.71 9.07 -3.72
N LYS A 134 -11.62 8.24 -3.21
CA LYS A 134 -12.69 7.61 -4.00
C LYS A 134 -13.87 8.57 -4.15
N VAL A 135 -14.19 8.94 -5.37
CA VAL A 135 -15.41 9.69 -5.74
C VAL A 135 -16.28 8.76 -6.56
N LEU A 136 -17.57 8.70 -6.26
CA LEU A 136 -18.53 7.89 -7.01
C LEU A 136 -18.98 8.67 -8.25
N GLY A 137 -19.07 7.98 -9.39
CA GLY A 137 -19.40 8.57 -10.69
C GLY A 137 -18.17 8.82 -11.57
N GLY A 138 -18.40 9.02 -12.87
CA GLY A 138 -17.35 9.15 -13.88
C GLY A 138 -16.78 7.81 -14.35
N THR A 139 -15.73 7.88 -15.17
CA THR A 139 -14.97 6.73 -15.66
C THR A 139 -13.61 6.63 -14.95
N MET A 140 -12.98 5.46 -14.99
CA MET A 140 -11.66 5.26 -14.35
C MET A 140 -10.58 6.20 -14.91
N ARG A 141 -10.67 6.54 -16.21
CA ARG A 141 -9.74 7.46 -16.89
C ARG A 141 -9.92 8.93 -16.48
N ASP A 142 -11.03 9.28 -15.83
CA ASP A 142 -11.22 10.63 -15.29
C ASP A 142 -10.44 10.86 -13.98
N SER A 143 -9.73 9.84 -13.49
CA SER A 143 -8.86 9.96 -12.32
C SER A 143 -7.64 10.81 -12.67
N PHE A 144 -7.17 11.65 -11.75
CA PHE A 144 -5.96 12.44 -11.94
C PHE A 144 -5.19 12.61 -10.62
N LEU A 145 -3.90 12.88 -10.74
CA LEU A 145 -3.05 13.20 -9.59
C LEU A 145 -3.20 14.67 -9.22
N VAL A 146 -3.44 14.92 -7.93
CA VAL A 146 -3.41 16.27 -7.36
C VAL A 146 -2.05 16.48 -6.70
N ASN A 147 -1.28 17.46 -7.18
CA ASN A 147 -0.01 17.88 -6.55
C ASN A 147 -0.30 18.73 -5.30
N GLY A 148 -0.80 18.09 -4.25
CA GLY A 148 -1.22 18.75 -3.02
C GLY A 148 -2.16 17.86 -2.21
N VAL A 149 -3.04 18.49 -1.43
CA VAL A 149 -4.00 17.77 -0.57
C VAL A 149 -5.42 18.02 -1.06
N ALA A 150 -6.21 16.96 -1.14
CA ALA A 150 -7.62 17.02 -1.50
C ALA A 150 -8.51 16.57 -0.33
N PHE A 151 -9.45 17.42 0.06
CA PHE A 151 -10.44 17.11 1.10
C PHE A 151 -11.81 16.82 0.48
N LYS A 152 -12.55 15.87 1.06
CA LYS A 152 -13.96 15.71 0.68
C LYS A 152 -14.71 16.95 1.17
N LYS A 153 -15.51 17.55 0.29
CA LYS A 153 -16.45 18.59 0.70
C LYS A 153 -17.33 18.07 1.84
N THR A 154 -17.31 18.77 2.97
CA THR A 154 -18.19 18.55 4.13
C THR A 154 -19.47 19.38 3.97
N PHE A 155 -20.35 19.34 4.98
CA PHE A 155 -21.56 20.15 5.01
C PHE A 155 -21.26 21.62 4.66
N SER A 156 -22.07 22.22 3.79
CA SER A 156 -21.87 23.59 3.32
C SER A 156 -23.04 24.44 3.76
N TYR A 157 -22.74 25.52 4.47
CA TYR A 157 -23.72 26.50 4.92
C TYR A 157 -24.17 27.44 3.78
N ALA A 158 -25.22 28.22 4.05
CA ALA A 158 -25.73 29.23 3.15
C ALA A 158 -24.61 30.19 2.71
N GLY A 159 -24.58 30.51 1.41
CA GLY A 159 -23.56 31.37 0.80
C GLY A 159 -22.36 30.63 0.19
N PHE A 160 -22.19 29.31 0.39
CA PHE A 160 -21.12 28.53 -0.23
C PHE A 160 -21.08 28.66 -1.76
N GLU A 161 -22.24 28.68 -2.42
CA GLU A 161 -22.30 28.79 -3.88
C GLU A 161 -21.87 30.16 -4.41
N GLN A 162 -22.01 31.19 -3.59
CA GLN A 162 -21.63 32.57 -3.92
C GLN A 162 -20.14 32.84 -3.65
N GLN A 163 -19.48 31.99 -2.85
CA GLN A 163 -18.05 32.12 -2.58
C GLN A 163 -17.22 31.80 -3.84
N PRO A 164 -16.12 32.54 -4.07
CA PRO A 164 -15.22 32.25 -5.17
C PRO A 164 -14.60 30.85 -5.01
N LYS A 165 -14.78 29.98 -6.01
CA LYS A 165 -14.31 28.58 -5.99
C LYS A 165 -12.84 28.41 -6.37
N LYS A 166 -12.21 29.47 -6.89
CA LYS A 166 -10.82 29.48 -7.32
C LYS A 166 -10.13 30.70 -6.73
N PHE A 167 -9.08 30.44 -5.95
CA PHE A 167 -8.22 31.47 -5.38
C PHE A 167 -6.81 31.34 -5.97
N LEU A 168 -6.17 32.47 -6.26
CA LEU A 168 -4.75 32.52 -6.59
C LEU A 168 -3.97 32.80 -5.29
N ASN A 169 -3.06 31.90 -4.90
CA ASN A 169 -2.27 32.00 -3.66
C ASN A 169 -3.10 32.25 -2.38
N PRO A 170 -4.05 31.37 -2.03
CA PRO A 170 -4.83 31.50 -0.80
C PRO A 170 -3.96 31.31 0.44
N LYS A 171 -4.25 32.08 1.50
CA LYS A 171 -3.72 31.80 2.83
C LYS A 171 -4.61 30.74 3.49
N ILE A 172 -4.03 29.59 3.81
CA ILE A 172 -4.75 28.47 4.43
C ILE A 172 -4.63 28.61 5.96
N LEU A 173 -5.77 28.73 6.64
CA LEU A 173 -5.86 28.73 8.10
C LEU A 173 -6.45 27.40 8.57
N LEU A 174 -5.74 26.68 9.44
CA LEU A 174 -6.22 25.46 10.07
C LEU A 174 -6.73 25.82 11.48
N LEU A 175 -8.03 25.67 11.70
CA LEU A 175 -8.66 25.90 12.99
C LEU A 175 -9.08 24.56 13.60
N ASN A 176 -8.66 24.33 14.84
CA ASN A 176 -9.15 23.23 15.67
C ASN A 176 -10.11 23.77 16.76
N ILE A 177 -10.98 24.71 16.35
CA ILE A 177 -11.99 25.36 17.19
C ILE A 177 -13.28 25.39 16.38
N GLU A 178 -14.39 25.04 17.01
CA GLU A 178 -15.72 25.07 16.41
C GLU A 178 -16.27 26.49 16.35
N LEU A 179 -16.75 26.89 15.16
CA LEU A 179 -17.32 28.21 14.90
C LEU A 179 -18.85 28.11 14.87
N GLU A 180 -19.45 28.07 16.05
CA GLU A 180 -20.90 28.08 16.22
C GLU A 180 -21.37 29.34 16.92
N LEU A 181 -22.60 29.76 16.60
CA LEU A 181 -23.27 30.83 17.32
C LEU A 181 -23.72 30.30 18.68
N LYS A 182 -22.87 30.43 19.70
CA LYS A 182 -23.28 30.13 21.07
C LYS A 182 -24.21 31.23 21.58
N SER A 183 -25.40 30.86 22.05
CA SER A 183 -26.27 31.81 22.74
C SER A 183 -25.60 32.26 24.04
N GLU A 184 -25.62 33.56 24.34
CA GLU A 184 -24.95 34.17 25.50
C GLU A 184 -25.34 33.56 26.87
N LYS A 185 -26.39 32.73 26.93
CA LYS A 185 -26.82 32.06 28.16
C LYS A 185 -25.78 31.12 28.77
N GLU A 186 -24.93 30.47 27.97
CA GLU A 186 -23.89 29.57 28.50
C GLU A 186 -22.58 30.29 28.87
N ASN A 187 -22.37 31.51 28.37
CA ASN A 187 -21.20 32.33 28.74
C ASN A 187 -21.44 33.16 30.01
N ALA A 188 -22.67 33.14 30.54
CA ALA A 188 -23.09 33.90 31.71
C ALA A 188 -22.97 33.12 33.04
N GLU A 189 -22.28 31.98 33.08
CA GLU A 189 -21.88 31.37 34.34
C GLU A 189 -20.63 32.05 34.92
N ILE A 190 -20.95 33.15 35.62
CA ILE A 190 -20.46 33.57 36.93
C ILE A 190 -18.96 33.45 37.18
N ARG A 191 -18.28 34.60 37.12
CA ARG A 191 -17.07 34.88 37.89
C ARG A 191 -17.44 35.59 39.19
#